data_AF-A0A6G1LMS4-F1
#
_entry.id   AF-A0A6G1LMS4-F1
#
_cell.length_a   1.000
_cell.length_b   1.000
_cell.length_c   1.000
_cell.angle_alpha   90.00
_cell.angle_beta   90.00
_cell.angle_gamma   90.00
#
_symmetry.space_group_name_H-M   'P 1'
#
loop_
_entity.id
_entity.type
_entity.pdbx_description
1 polymer ?
#
loop_
_entity_poly.entity_id
_entity_poly.type
_entity_poly.pdbx_seq_one_letter_code
_entity_poly.pdbx_strand_id
1 'polypeptide(L)'
;MRPSQILRASGGPKKPGQYLGPWGDLGSMPQKGIVHYGLSNNRQNPLAGTFNAAIFNTFRRTRNQILYWSIPLLIGYETMQWAIERNEYLNSKAGRAEYADEE
;
A
#
# COMPACT_ATOMS: atom_id res chain seq x y z
N MET A 1 -12.53 4.46 44.62
CA MET A 1 -12.34 4.35 43.15
C MET A 1 -11.88 5.70 42.62
N ARG A 2 -10.74 5.78 41.93
CA ARG A 2 -10.31 7.04 41.28
C ARG A 2 -11.03 7.13 39.93
N PRO A 3 -11.73 8.22 39.60
CA PRO A 3 -12.40 8.36 38.32
C PRO A 3 -11.38 8.28 37.18
N SER A 4 -11.70 7.52 36.13
CA SER A 4 -10.86 7.38 34.94
C SER A 4 -10.62 8.75 34.32
N GLN A 5 -9.35 9.13 34.21
CA GLN A 5 -8.93 10.43 33.69
C GLN A 5 -9.41 10.61 32.24
N ILE A 6 -10.08 11.73 31.97
CA ILE A 6 -10.57 12.11 30.64
C ILE A 6 -9.41 12.08 29.64
N LEU A 7 -9.56 11.28 28.59
CA LEU A 7 -8.56 11.07 27.54
C LEU A 7 -8.55 12.27 26.57
N ARG A 8 -7.76 13.31 26.88
CA ARG A 8 -7.42 14.34 25.87
C ARG A 8 -6.28 13.82 24.98
N ALA A 9 -6.47 13.92 23.67
CA ALA A 9 -5.64 13.29 22.64
C ALA A 9 -4.30 14.01 22.34
N SER A 10 -3.97 15.10 23.03
CA SER A 10 -2.70 15.80 22.81
C SER A 10 -2.31 16.66 24.03
N GLY A 11 -1.02 16.63 24.39
CA GLY A 11 -0.40 17.55 25.35
C GLY A 11 -0.51 17.21 26.84
N GLY A 12 -1.05 16.05 27.21
CA GLY A 12 -1.14 15.60 28.61
C GLY A 12 0.10 14.81 29.08
N PRO A 13 0.24 14.56 30.39
CA PRO A 13 1.31 13.72 30.94
C PRO A 13 1.30 12.32 30.30
N LYS A 14 2.49 11.80 30.01
CA LYS A 14 2.71 10.52 29.31
C LYS A 14 1.95 9.39 30.02
N LYS A 15 1.02 8.76 29.31
CA LYS A 15 0.22 7.66 29.84
C LYS A 15 0.92 6.32 29.61
N PRO A 16 0.70 5.30 30.46
CA PRO A 16 1.11 3.94 30.16
C PRO A 16 0.51 3.49 28.81
N GLY A 17 1.34 2.93 27.92
CA GLY A 17 0.94 2.54 26.56
C GLY A 17 0.98 3.66 25.51
N GLN A 18 1.44 4.87 25.87
CA GLN A 18 1.62 5.97 24.91
C GLN A 18 3.04 5.96 24.31
N TYR A 19 3.13 5.62 23.02
CA TYR A 19 4.40 5.49 22.28
C TYR A 19 4.81 6.73 21.47
N LEU A 20 3.94 7.75 21.40
CA LEU A 20 4.22 9.02 20.72
C LEU A 20 3.82 10.19 21.62
N GLY A 21 4.76 11.11 21.84
CA GLY A 21 4.54 12.35 22.59
C GLY A 21 4.51 13.60 21.71
N PRO A 22 4.37 14.80 22.32
CA PRO A 22 4.29 16.07 21.58
C PRO A 22 5.65 16.56 21.07
N TRP A 23 5.66 17.68 20.35
CA TRP A 23 6.90 18.36 19.96
C TRP A 23 7.77 18.65 21.20
N GLY A 24 9.05 18.29 21.12
CA GLY A 24 9.99 18.39 22.24
C GLY A 24 10.11 17.13 23.12
N ASP A 25 9.12 16.24 23.09
CA ASP A 25 9.15 14.94 23.80
C ASP A 25 8.44 13.85 22.96
N LEU A 26 8.98 13.57 21.77
CA LEU A 26 8.38 12.61 20.84
C LEU A 26 8.39 11.16 21.36
N GLY A 27 9.19 10.86 22.39
CA GLY A 27 9.38 9.51 22.91
C GLY A 27 10.33 8.63 22.08
N SER A 28 11.08 9.22 21.15
CA SER A 28 12.13 8.54 20.39
C SER A 28 13.43 8.42 21.21
N MET A 29 14.37 7.61 20.72
CA MET A 29 15.72 7.54 21.30
C MET A 29 16.42 8.91 21.22
N PRO A 30 17.24 9.29 22.22
CA PRO A 30 17.98 10.54 22.18
C PRO A 30 18.93 10.57 20.98
N GLN A 31 18.91 11.68 20.23
CA GLN A 31 19.75 11.87 19.04
C GLN A 31 20.83 12.91 19.35
N LYS A 32 22.09 12.59 19.06
CA LYS A 32 23.23 13.50 19.25
C LYS A 32 24.18 13.38 18.06
N GLY A 33 24.67 14.51 17.55
CA GLY A 33 25.66 14.56 16.47
C GLY A 33 25.10 14.46 15.04
N ILE A 34 23.78 14.45 14.86
CA ILE A 34 23.15 14.47 13.54
C ILE A 34 22.90 15.93 13.15
N VAL A 35 23.46 16.35 12.00
CA VAL A 35 23.28 17.70 11.47
C VAL A 35 22.48 17.62 10.17
N HIS A 36 21.37 18.35 10.11
CA HIS A 36 20.51 18.43 8.93
C HIS A 36 20.68 19.78 8.23
N TYR A 37 20.85 19.74 6.90
CA TYR A 37 20.90 20.93 6.06
C TYR A 37 19.67 20.96 5.16
N GLY A 38 19.12 22.15 4.96
CA GLY A 38 17.99 22.38 4.06
C GLY A 38 18.16 23.70 3.31
N LEU A 39 17.71 23.73 2.05
CA LEU A 39 17.67 24.94 1.23
C LEU A 39 16.23 25.45 1.17
N SER A 40 16.05 26.77 1.23
CA SER A 40 14.72 27.38 1.07
C SER A 40 14.09 26.98 -0.26
N ASN A 41 12.80 26.63 -0.25
CA ASN A 41 12.07 26.21 -1.45
C ASN A 41 12.08 27.28 -2.55
N ASN A 42 12.11 28.56 -2.18
CA ASN A 42 12.16 29.68 -3.14
C ASN A 42 13.50 29.78 -3.88
N ARG A 43 14.52 29.01 -3.47
CA ARG A 43 15.83 28.94 -4.13
C ARG A 43 16.04 27.62 -4.87
N GLN A 44 15.03 26.75 -4.92
CA GLN A 44 15.07 25.49 -5.64
C GLN A 44 14.18 25.57 -6.88
N ASN A 45 14.57 24.87 -7.94
CA ASN A 45 13.65 24.61 -9.04
C ASN A 45 12.80 23.38 -8.68
N PRO A 46 11.47 23.53 -8.47
CA PRO A 46 10.62 22.47 -7.94
C PRO A 46 10.50 21.26 -8.87
N LEU A 47 10.74 21.42 -10.17
CA LEU A 47 10.61 20.35 -11.16
C LEU A 47 11.94 19.90 -11.75
N ALA A 48 13.07 20.35 -11.19
CA ALA A 48 14.39 19.94 -11.66
C ALA A 48 14.54 18.41 -11.63
N GLY A 49 14.87 17.83 -12.78
CA GLY A 49 15.12 16.39 -12.92
C GLY A 49 13.88 15.49 -12.82
N THR A 50 12.67 16.06 -12.74
CA THR A 50 11.43 15.29 -12.59
C THR A 50 11.18 14.34 -13.76
N PHE A 51 11.46 14.73 -14.99
CA PHE A 51 11.28 13.86 -16.16
C PHE A 51 12.20 12.62 -16.13
N ASN A 52 13.50 12.83 -15.87
CA ASN A 52 14.46 11.74 -15.75
C ASN A 52 14.09 10.80 -14.59
N ALA A 53 13.75 11.38 -13.42
CA ALA A 53 13.29 10.60 -12.28
C ALA A 53 11.98 9.85 -12.58
N ALA A 54 10.99 10.50 -13.19
CA ALA A 54 9.70 9.90 -13.49
C ALA A 54 9.80 8.71 -14.44
N ILE A 55 10.78 8.67 -15.34
CA ILE A 55 10.98 7.54 -16.24
C ILE A 55 11.86 6.48 -15.58
N PHE A 56 13.13 6.82 -15.27
CA PHE A 56 14.12 5.82 -14.87
C PHE A 56 13.92 5.32 -13.45
N ASN A 57 13.58 6.21 -12.50
CA ASN A 57 13.33 5.80 -11.12
C ASN A 57 12.02 5.02 -11.01
N THR A 58 10.99 5.40 -11.76
CA THR A 58 9.73 4.64 -11.81
C THR A 58 9.95 3.25 -12.37
N PHE A 59 10.61 3.12 -13.52
CA PHE A 59 10.94 1.79 -14.08
C PHE A 59 11.75 0.94 -13.10
N ARG A 60 12.79 1.51 -12.49
CA ARG A 60 13.62 0.83 -11.47
C ARG A 60 12.79 0.36 -10.26
N ARG A 61 11.80 1.13 -9.83
CA ARG A 61 10.92 0.76 -8.71
C ARG A 61 9.91 -0.32 -9.13
N THR A 62 9.27 -0.15 -10.29
CA THR A 62 8.28 -1.08 -10.81
C THR A 62 8.88 -2.45 -11.09
N ARG A 63 10.04 -2.53 -11.76
CA ARG A 63 10.66 -3.82 -12.09
C ARG A 63 11.00 -4.68 -10.86
N ASN A 64 11.32 -4.05 -9.73
CA ASN A 64 11.64 -4.76 -8.49
C ASN A 64 10.40 -5.32 -7.79
N GLN A 65 9.21 -4.82 -8.16
CA GLN A 65 7.95 -5.20 -7.52
C GLN A 65 6.98 -5.91 -8.47
N ILE A 66 7.23 -5.87 -9.78
CA ILE A 66 6.27 -6.29 -10.81
C ILE A 66 5.77 -7.71 -10.58
N LEU A 67 6.67 -8.65 -10.30
CA LEU A 67 6.30 -10.06 -10.13
C LEU A 67 5.42 -10.32 -8.90
N TYR A 68 5.52 -9.52 -7.85
CA TYR A 68 4.73 -9.75 -6.62
C TYR A 68 3.25 -9.47 -6.82
N TRP A 69 2.89 -8.57 -7.72
CA TRP A 69 1.49 -8.24 -7.99
C TRP A 69 1.03 -8.74 -9.35
N SER A 70 1.89 -8.72 -10.37
CA SER A 70 1.49 -9.09 -11.74
C SER A 70 1.21 -10.57 -11.87
N ILE A 71 1.96 -11.44 -11.16
CA ILE A 71 1.74 -12.88 -11.21
C ILE A 71 0.38 -13.25 -10.58
N PRO A 72 0.04 -12.82 -9.35
CA PRO A 72 -1.29 -13.07 -8.80
C PRO A 72 -2.42 -12.49 -9.65
N LEU A 73 -2.26 -11.29 -10.22
CA LEU A 73 -3.26 -10.70 -11.09
C LEU A 73 -3.46 -11.50 -12.37
N LEU A 74 -2.38 -11.98 -13.00
CA LEU A 74 -2.44 -12.80 -14.20
C LEU A 74 -3.18 -14.12 -13.90
N ILE A 75 -2.81 -14.81 -12.82
CA ILE A 75 -3.46 -16.06 -12.41
C ILE A 75 -4.95 -15.82 -12.16
N GLY A 76 -5.30 -14.75 -11.44
CA GLY A 76 -6.69 -14.38 -11.18
C GLY A 76 -7.48 -14.10 -12.46
N TYR A 77 -6.87 -13.38 -13.40
CA TYR A 77 -7.48 -13.07 -14.70
C TYR A 77 -7.74 -14.34 -15.52
N GLU A 78 -6.73 -15.19 -15.71
CA GLU A 78 -6.85 -16.43 -16.48
C GLU A 78 -7.88 -17.39 -15.87
N THR A 79 -7.87 -17.55 -14.54
CA THR A 79 -8.84 -18.41 -13.84
C THR A 79 -10.26 -17.89 -14.02
N MET A 80 -10.44 -16.57 -13.97
CA MET A 80 -11.74 -15.95 -14.17
C MET A 80 -12.24 -16.10 -15.61
N GLN A 81 -11.37 -15.91 -16.61
CA GLN A 81 -11.72 -16.13 -18.02
C GLN A 81 -12.14 -17.58 -18.25
N TRP A 82 -11.35 -18.54 -17.76
CA TRP A 82 -11.70 -19.95 -17.83
C TRP A 82 -13.06 -20.25 -17.17
N ALA A 83 -13.32 -19.68 -16.00
CA ALA A 83 -14.59 -19.90 -15.30
C ALA A 83 -15.78 -19.32 -16.07
N ILE A 84 -15.63 -18.15 -16.71
CA ILE A 84 -16.66 -17.53 -17.54
C ILE A 84 -16.95 -18.39 -18.77
N GLU A 85 -15.91 -18.74 -19.54
CA GLU A 85 -16.06 -19.57 -20.76
C GLU A 85 -16.68 -20.92 -20.44
N ARG A 86 -16.23 -21.57 -19.35
CA ARG A 86 -16.80 -22.83 -18.89
C ARG A 86 -18.27 -22.68 -18.48
N ASN A 87 -18.62 -21.61 -17.78
CA ASN A 87 -20.00 -21.36 -17.38
C ASN A 87 -20.92 -21.13 -18.60
N GLU A 88 -20.47 -20.34 -19.57
CA GLU A 88 -21.21 -20.10 -20.82
C GLU A 88 -21.37 -21.38 -21.62
N TYR A 89 -20.32 -22.20 -21.71
CA TYR A 89 -20.38 -23.49 -22.40
C TYR A 89 -21.40 -24.44 -21.76
N LEU A 90 -21.37 -24.61 -20.44
CA LEU A 90 -22.30 -25.48 -19.72
C LEU A 90 -23.76 -25.03 -19.86
N ASN A 91 -24.00 -23.71 -19.92
CA ASN A 91 -25.34 -23.14 -20.15
C ASN A 91 -25.77 -23.12 -21.63
N SER A 92 -24.86 -23.46 -22.55
CA SER A 92 -25.15 -23.54 -23.98
C SER A 92 -25.98 -24.77 -24.34
N LYS A 93 -26.49 -24.82 -25.58
CA LYS A 93 -27.20 -26.03 -26.07
C LYS A 93 -26.28 -27.24 -26.18
N ALA A 94 -25.03 -27.03 -26.60
CA ALA A 94 -24.05 -28.11 -26.76
C ALA A 94 -23.65 -28.68 -25.39
N GLY A 95 -23.35 -27.82 -24.41
CA GLY A 95 -23.01 -28.26 -23.05
C GLY A 95 -24.16 -29.03 -22.40
N ARG A 96 -25.41 -28.55 -22.52
CA ARG A 96 -26.56 -29.30 -22.01
C ARG A 96 -26.78 -30.65 -22.68
N ALA A 97 -26.42 -30.81 -23.95
CA ALA A 97 -26.51 -32.10 -24.65
C ALA A 97 -25.38 -33.05 -24.24
N GLU A 98 -24.18 -32.52 -23.96
CA GLU A 98 -23.02 -33.31 -23.52
C GLU A 98 -23.20 -33.87 -22.10
N TYR A 99 -23.76 -33.07 -21.17
CA TYR A 99 -23.97 -33.48 -19.77
C TYR A 99 -25.42 -33.89 -19.47
N ALA A 100 -26.24 -34.16 -20.48
CA ALA A 100 -27.67 -34.50 -20.29
C ALA A 100 -27.87 -35.88 -19.63
N ASP A 101 -26.91 -36.80 -19.84
CA ASP A 101 -26.99 -38.20 -19.44
C ASP A 101 -26.08 -38.53 -18.23
N GLU A 102 -25.39 -37.54 -17.65
CA GLU A 102 -24.44 -37.73 -16.52
C GLU A 102 -25.06 -37.55 -15.13
N GLU A 103 -26.37 -37.79 -14.97
CA GLU A 103 -27.06 -37.78 -13.66
C GLU A 103 -27.11 -39.16 -12.98
#